data_AF-A0A4Q1KZJ6-F1
#
_entry.id   AF-A0A4Q1KZJ6-F1
#
_cell.length_a   1.000
_cell.length_b   1.000
_cell.length_c   1.000
_cell.angle_alpha   90.00
_cell.angle_beta   90.00
_cell.angle_gamma   90.00
#
_symmetry.space_group_name_H-M   'P 1'
#
loop_
_entity.id
_entity.type
_entity.pdbx_description
1 polymer ?
#
loop_
_entity_poly.entity_id
_entity_poly.type
_entity_poly.pdbx_seq_one_letter_code
_entity_poly.pdbx_strand_id
1 'polypeptide(L)'
;MPRRSALLVGVLAVACGSLALAAALGSTGSVTIPPEGPWVVLVDGPSEADAECASDPAVAYALTPAILPPAGSSIGLLPDATRGDVRRVVACLEEHVSPSRITVVTAGATRS
;
A
#
# COMPACT_ATOMS: atom_id res chain seq x y z
N MET A 1 22.43 24.82 -43.84
CA MET A 1 21.35 24.13 -44.59
C MET A 1 21.56 22.63 -44.47
N PRO A 2 20.58 21.89 -43.92
CA PRO A 2 20.74 20.50 -43.48
C PRO A 2 20.49 19.50 -44.62
N ARG A 3 21.23 18.38 -44.66
CA ARG A 3 20.86 17.22 -45.47
C ARG A 3 20.29 16.12 -44.57
N ARG A 4 19.12 15.67 -45.01
CA ARG A 4 18.14 14.81 -44.36
C ARG A 4 18.47 13.33 -44.61
N SER A 5 18.14 12.52 -43.60
CA SER A 5 17.51 11.20 -43.69
C SER A 5 18.29 9.95 -44.11
N ALA A 6 18.38 9.00 -43.17
CA ALA A 6 17.99 7.59 -43.32
C ALA A 6 17.60 7.10 -41.91
N LEU A 7 16.33 7.06 -41.47
CA LEU A 7 15.23 6.10 -41.73
C LEU A 7 15.55 4.61 -41.53
N LEU A 8 15.12 4.12 -40.35
CA LEU A 8 14.43 2.83 -40.03
C LEU A 8 15.24 1.53 -40.24
N VAL A 9 15.28 0.56 -39.32
CA VAL A 9 14.24 -0.39 -38.84
C VAL A 9 14.93 -1.15 -37.66
N GLY A 10 14.38 -1.52 -36.51
CA GLY A 10 13.03 -1.84 -36.06
C GLY A 10 13.04 -3.27 -35.48
N VAL A 11 12.74 -3.45 -34.19
CA VAL A 11 12.15 -4.70 -33.67
C VAL A 11 11.19 -4.36 -32.52
N LEU A 12 9.92 -4.67 -32.77
CA LEU A 12 8.83 -4.79 -31.81
C LEU A 12 9.19 -5.80 -30.70
N ALA A 13 8.95 -5.43 -29.45
CA ALA A 13 8.55 -6.39 -28.43
C ALA A 13 7.25 -5.91 -27.77
N VAL A 14 6.28 -6.81 -27.81
CA VAL A 14 4.85 -6.64 -27.56
C VAL A 14 4.56 -6.33 -26.09
N ALA A 15 3.52 -5.52 -25.90
CA ALA A 15 2.95 -5.07 -24.64
C ALA A 15 2.64 -6.20 -23.64
N CYS A 16 2.92 -5.91 -22.35
CA CYS A 16 2.18 -6.43 -21.21
C CYS A 16 2.25 -5.39 -20.07
N GLY A 17 1.11 -4.74 -19.78
CA GLY A 17 0.82 -4.17 -18.46
C GLY A 17 1.39 -2.79 -18.13
N SER A 18 0.88 -1.74 -18.78
CA SER A 18 1.05 -0.35 -18.36
C SER A 18 0.16 -0.05 -17.14
N LEU A 19 0.59 -0.30 -15.90
CA LEU A 19 -0.08 0.17 -14.68
C LEU A 19 0.93 0.19 -13.51
N ALA A 20 1.45 1.37 -13.16
CA ALA A 20 1.91 1.77 -11.81
C ALA A 20 2.83 3.02 -11.78
N LEU A 21 2.72 3.96 -12.72
CA LEU A 21 3.40 5.27 -12.63
C LEU A 21 2.44 6.41 -12.21
N ALA A 22 1.64 6.19 -11.16
CA ALA A 22 0.75 7.21 -10.60
C ALA A 22 0.90 7.45 -9.09
N ALA A 23 1.79 6.74 -8.38
CA ALA A 23 1.84 6.79 -6.91
C ALA A 23 2.81 7.84 -6.31
N ALA A 24 3.25 8.85 -7.06
CA ALA A 24 4.29 9.79 -6.60
C ALA A 24 3.81 11.21 -6.26
N LEU A 25 2.52 11.53 -6.41
CA LEU A 25 2.01 12.90 -6.29
C LEU A 25 0.74 12.95 -5.43
N GLY A 26 0.87 12.95 -4.10
CA GLY A 26 -0.29 13.05 -3.22
C GLY A 26 0.01 13.09 -1.72
N SER A 27 0.94 13.94 -1.26
CA SER A 27 1.16 14.14 0.18
C SER A 27 0.46 15.41 0.66
N THR A 28 -0.79 15.29 1.13
CA THR A 28 -1.40 16.25 2.05
C THR A 28 -2.08 15.50 3.18
N GLY A 29 -1.27 15.00 4.13
CA GLY A 29 -1.70 14.27 5.33
C GLY A 29 -1.10 12.86 5.41
N SER A 30 0.23 12.75 5.46
CA SER A 30 0.91 11.44 5.35
C SER A 30 0.71 10.58 6.60
N VAL A 31 0.18 9.38 6.42
CA VAL A 31 0.27 8.31 7.42
C VAL A 31 1.74 8.09 7.78
N THR A 32 2.06 8.17 9.08
CA THR A 32 3.44 8.00 9.55
C THR A 32 3.76 6.51 9.63
N ILE A 33 4.78 6.08 8.91
CA ILE A 33 5.27 4.69 8.90
C ILE A 33 6.55 4.61 9.74
N PRO A 34 6.58 3.82 10.82
CA PRO A 34 7.79 3.56 11.60
C PRO A 34 8.98 3.11 10.71
N PRO A 35 10.22 3.44 11.08
CA PRO A 35 11.37 3.16 10.22
C PRO A 35 11.64 1.67 10.04
N GLU A 36 11.33 0.87 11.07
CA GLU A 36 11.61 -0.56 11.15
C GLU A 36 10.32 -1.31 11.45
N GLY A 37 10.23 -2.54 10.95
CA GLY A 37 9.12 -3.46 11.18
C GLY A 37 9.44 -4.47 12.29
N PRO A 38 8.67 -5.56 12.39
CA PRO A 38 7.47 -5.87 11.59
C PRO A 38 6.34 -4.85 11.81
N TRP A 39 5.52 -4.58 10.80
CA TRP A 39 4.45 -3.58 10.88
C TRP A 39 3.05 -4.19 11.02
N VAL A 40 2.18 -3.46 11.71
CA VAL A 40 0.74 -3.66 11.70
C VAL A 40 0.08 -2.35 11.31
N VAL A 41 -0.83 -2.40 10.35
CA VAL A 41 -1.69 -1.28 9.96
C VAL A 41 -3.03 -1.43 10.66
N LEU A 42 -3.45 -0.41 11.38
CA LEU A 42 -4.73 -0.33 12.06
C LEU A 42 -5.64 0.62 11.28
N VAL A 43 -6.86 0.17 11.01
CA VAL A 43 -7.88 0.96 10.32
C VAL A 43 -9.04 1.14 11.29
N ASP A 44 -9.29 2.37 11.72
CA ASP A 44 -10.40 2.68 12.62
C ASP A 44 -11.72 2.56 11.87
N GLY A 45 -12.76 1.95 12.46
CA GLY A 45 -14.11 1.84 11.91
C GLY A 45 -14.28 0.84 10.75
N PRO A 46 -15.52 0.58 10.30
CA PRO A 46 -15.77 -0.36 9.20
C PRO A 46 -15.20 0.14 7.87
N SER A 47 -14.69 -0.80 7.07
CA SER A 47 -14.07 -0.57 5.77
C SER A 47 -14.22 -1.82 4.90
N GLU A 48 -14.75 -1.67 3.69
CA GLU A 48 -14.79 -2.76 2.70
C GLU A 48 -13.43 -2.96 2.01
N ALA A 49 -12.54 -1.97 2.12
CA ALA A 49 -11.20 -1.96 1.51
C ALA A 49 -10.25 -2.98 2.14
N ASP A 50 -10.54 -3.40 3.37
CA ASP A 50 -9.67 -4.26 4.15
C ASP A 50 -9.45 -5.59 3.42
N ALA A 51 -10.47 -6.11 2.74
CA ALA A 51 -10.38 -7.35 1.97
C ALA A 51 -9.55 -7.21 0.70
N GLU A 52 -9.63 -6.08 0.01
CA GLU A 52 -8.88 -5.82 -1.22
C GLU A 52 -7.40 -5.59 -0.90
N CYS A 53 -7.08 -4.69 0.03
CA CYS A 53 -5.71 -4.38 0.41
C CYS A 53 -5.02 -5.51 1.19
N ALA A 54 -5.79 -6.39 1.86
CA ALA A 54 -5.24 -7.61 2.49
C ALA A 54 -4.72 -8.65 1.49
N SER A 55 -5.00 -8.48 0.19
CA SER A 55 -4.48 -9.37 -0.86
C SER A 55 -3.06 -9.01 -1.31
N ASP A 56 -2.43 -7.93 -0.79
CA ASP A 56 -1.02 -7.64 -1.07
C ASP A 56 -0.13 -8.80 -0.57
N PRO A 57 0.83 -9.27 -1.37
CA PRO A 57 1.67 -10.42 -1.01
C PRO A 57 2.50 -10.23 0.27
N ALA A 58 2.69 -8.99 0.73
CA ALA A 58 3.36 -8.69 1.99
C ALA A 58 2.45 -8.75 3.21
N VAL A 59 1.14 -8.98 3.05
CA VAL A 59 0.19 -9.13 4.15
C VAL A 59 0.21 -10.57 4.66
N ALA A 60 0.44 -10.73 5.96
CA ALA A 60 0.41 -12.02 6.65
C ALA A 60 -1.01 -12.36 7.13
N TYR A 61 -1.75 -11.36 7.61
CA TYR A 61 -3.12 -11.52 8.08
C TYR A 61 -3.89 -10.20 8.00
N ALA A 62 -5.21 -10.32 7.91
CA ALA A 62 -6.15 -9.23 8.14
C ALA A 62 -7.25 -9.70 9.10
N LEU A 63 -7.50 -8.93 10.15
CA LEU A 63 -8.44 -9.28 11.21
C LEU A 63 -9.43 -8.12 11.41
N THR A 64 -10.71 -8.43 11.25
CA THR A 64 -11.81 -7.56 11.65
C THR A 64 -12.54 -8.26 12.80
N PRO A 65 -12.62 -7.68 14.01
CA PRO A 65 -13.35 -8.27 15.11
C PRO A 65 -14.83 -8.45 14.76
N ALA A 66 -15.40 -9.60 15.08
CA ALA A 66 -16.81 -9.92 14.86
C ALA A 66 -17.74 -9.26 15.90
N ILE A 67 -17.65 -7.93 16.01
CA ILE A 67 -18.51 -7.09 16.84
C ILE A 67 -19.32 -6.14 15.95
N LEU A 68 -20.55 -5.81 16.36
CA LEU A 68 -21.44 -4.91 15.61
C LEU A 68 -21.75 -3.65 16.44
N PRO A 69 -21.43 -2.44 15.94
CA PRO A 69 -20.66 -2.17 14.73
C PRO A 69 -19.17 -2.53 14.89
N PRO A 70 -18.44 -2.82 13.80
CA PRO A 70 -17.00 -3.07 13.85
C PRO A 70 -16.26 -1.84 14.37
N ALA A 71 -15.36 -2.02 15.33
CA ALA A 71 -14.51 -0.94 15.84
C ALA A 71 -13.39 -0.56 14.85
N GLY A 72 -13.00 -1.51 13.98
CA GLY A 72 -11.89 -1.35 13.04
C GLY A 72 -11.29 -2.69 12.65
N SER A 73 -10.20 -2.65 11.90
CA SER A 73 -9.46 -3.82 11.43
C SER A 73 -7.96 -3.67 11.67
N SER A 74 -7.25 -4.79 11.73
CA SER A 74 -5.80 -4.84 11.75
C SER A 74 -5.26 -5.66 10.61
N ILE A 75 -4.25 -5.14 9.92
CA ILE A 75 -3.55 -5.79 8.80
C ILE A 75 -2.09 -5.95 9.23
N GLY A 76 -1.68 -7.18 9.51
CA GLY A 76 -0.31 -7.50 9.86
C GLY A 76 0.50 -7.85 8.62
N LEU A 77 1.69 -7.27 8.50
CA LEU A 77 2.61 -7.59 7.42
C LEU A 77 3.52 -8.78 7.78
N LEU A 78 4.09 -9.41 6.74
CA LEU A 78 5.09 -10.46 6.88
C LEU A 78 6.31 -9.96 7.69
N PRO A 79 7.00 -10.83 8.44
CA PRO A 79 8.14 -10.44 9.26
C PRO A 79 9.32 -9.83 8.47
N ASP A 80 9.49 -10.23 7.22
CA ASP A 80 10.52 -9.77 6.28
C ASP A 80 10.02 -8.69 5.32
N ALA A 81 8.78 -8.20 5.51
CA ALA A 81 8.26 -7.09 4.74
C ALA A 81 9.22 -5.89 4.84
N THR A 82 9.32 -5.16 3.75
CA THR A 82 10.12 -3.94 3.62
C THR A 82 9.27 -2.70 3.85
N ARG A 83 9.93 -1.56 4.07
CA ARG A 83 9.23 -0.29 4.18
C ARG A 83 8.48 0.10 2.90
N GLY A 84 8.90 -0.44 1.75
CA GLY A 84 8.18 -0.29 0.49
C GLY A 84 6.85 -1.05 0.49
N ASP A 85 6.80 -2.21 1.13
CA ASP A 85 5.61 -3.05 1.17
C ASP A 85 4.50 -2.41 2.02
N VAL A 86 4.83 -1.94 3.23
CA VAL A 86 3.86 -1.20 4.06
C VAL A 86 3.36 0.07 3.39
N ARG A 87 4.20 0.76 2.59
CA ARG A 87 3.74 1.92 1.81
C ARG A 87 2.72 1.53 0.75
N ARG A 88 2.87 0.39 0.08
CA ARG A 88 1.88 -0.07 -0.91
C ARG A 88 0.54 -0.38 -0.24
N VAL A 89 0.57 -1.08 0.89
CA VAL A 89 -0.64 -1.40 1.66
C VAL A 89 -1.33 -0.11 2.14
N VAL A 90 -0.58 0.83 2.69
CA VAL A 90 -1.12 2.14 3.12
C VAL A 90 -1.71 2.91 1.94
N ALA A 91 -0.99 2.97 0.80
CA ALA A 91 -1.50 3.65 -0.39
C ALA A 91 -2.81 3.03 -0.90
N CYS A 92 -2.91 1.70 -0.91
CA CYS A 92 -4.17 1.00 -1.22
C CYS A 92 -5.29 1.44 -0.26
N LEU A 93 -5.03 1.44 1.06
CA LEU A 93 -6.04 1.85 2.04
C LEU A 93 -6.47 3.31 1.88
N GLU A 94 -5.54 4.22 1.56
CA GLU A 94 -5.83 5.64 1.35
C GLU A 94 -6.77 5.89 0.14
N GLU A 95 -6.91 4.94 -0.78
CA GLU A 95 -7.90 5.03 -1.88
C GLU A 95 -9.33 4.84 -1.40
N HIS A 96 -9.54 4.24 -0.22
CA HIS A 96 -10.86 3.86 0.28
C HIS A 96 -11.22 4.47 1.63
N VAL A 97 -10.23 4.76 2.47
CA VAL A 97 -10.43 5.37 3.79
C VAL A 97 -9.56 6.60 3.98
N SER A 98 -10.06 7.55 4.77
CA SER A 98 -9.29 8.76 5.08
C SER A 98 -7.98 8.42 5.80
N PRO A 99 -6.84 9.06 5.44
CA PRO A 99 -5.55 8.84 6.10
C PRO A 99 -5.59 8.98 7.63
N SER A 100 -6.48 9.83 8.15
CA SER A 100 -6.69 10.03 9.59
C SER A 100 -7.23 8.80 10.34
N ARG A 101 -7.71 7.78 9.63
CA ARG A 101 -8.20 6.50 10.18
C ARG A 101 -7.14 5.40 10.09
N ILE A 102 -5.98 5.67 9.52
CA ILE A 102 -4.92 4.70 9.28
C ILE A 102 -3.78 4.99 10.25
N THR A 103 -3.43 4.00 11.07
CA THR A 103 -2.26 4.07 11.96
C THR A 103 -1.33 2.90 11.67
N VAL A 104 -0.04 3.17 11.50
CA VAL A 104 0.98 2.12 11.35
C VAL A 104 1.81 2.03 12.62
N VAL A 105 1.85 0.83 13.20
CA VAL A 105 2.63 0.53 14.42
C VAL A 105 3.61 -0.61 14.17
N THR A 106 4.60 -0.76 15.04
CA THR A 106 5.48 -1.94 15.04
C THR A 106 4.87 -3.07 15.86
N ALA A 107 4.88 -4.29 15.32
CA ALA A 107 4.47 -5.47 16.06
C ALA A 107 5.53 -5.76 17.13
N GLY A 108 5.13 -5.79 18.41
CA GLY A 108 6.04 -5.92 19.55
C GLY A 108 6.11 -4.68 20.45
N ALA A 109 5.45 -3.57 20.10
CA ALA A 109 5.20 -2.47 21.02
C ALA A 109 4.05 -2.79 21.98
N THR A 110 4.16 -3.85 22.78
CA THR A 110 3.37 -3.96 24.01
C THR A 110 3.72 -2.77 24.89
N ARG A 111 2.73 -1.92 25.20
CA ARG A 111 2.87 -0.85 26.20
C ARG A 111 3.34 -1.50 27.50
N SER A 112 4.59 -1.23 27.87
CA SER A 112 5.09 -1.39 29.24
C SER A 112 4.43 -0.38 30.16
#